data_AF-A0A2G6CMS9-F1
#
_entry.id   AF-A0A2G6CMS9-F1
#
_cell.length_a   1.000
_cell.length_b   1.000
_cell.length_c   1.000
_cell.angle_alpha   90.00
_cell.angle_beta   90.00
_cell.angle_gamma   90.00
#
_symmetry.space_group_name_H-M   'P 1'
#
loop_
_entity.id
_entity.type
_entity.pdbx_description
1 polymer ?
#
loop_
_entity_poly.entity_id
_entity_poly.type
_entity_poly.pdbx_seq_one_letter_code
_entity_poly.pdbx_strand_id
1 'polypeptide(L)'
;MGVRIPPALLKGGANALLLAPPTHFNLRMRGSVTWARVPIMGNTKWVHLMFVVGGLLLMYLCVQTTEWAWGYFAKPKDLYVNGIGIILGGLIAFLLWRRQVTFDKASEILNELTKVTWPTRKETSAATVVVIITTVIISLILGLFDLIWSWATGIIYS
;
A
#
# COMPACT_ATOMS: atom_id res chain seq x y z
N MET A 1 16.76 -15.62 -22.24
CA MET A 1 15.93 -16.70 -22.82
C MET A 1 16.75 -17.37 -23.91
N GLY A 2 17.34 -18.53 -23.65
CA GLY A 2 18.10 -19.28 -24.65
C GLY A 2 17.31 -20.54 -25.03
N VAL A 3 16.69 -20.55 -26.20
CA VAL A 3 16.05 -21.75 -26.74
C VAL A 3 17.15 -22.71 -27.18
N ARG A 4 17.40 -23.77 -26.42
CA ARG A 4 18.36 -24.83 -26.82
C ARG A 4 17.65 -25.77 -27.78
N ILE A 5 17.76 -25.48 -29.08
CA ILE A 5 17.29 -26.35 -30.15
C ILE A 5 18.27 -27.53 -30.28
N PRO A 6 17.79 -28.80 -30.32
CA PRO A 6 18.66 -29.95 -30.50
C PRO A 6 19.42 -29.85 -31.85
N PRO A 7 20.70 -30.23 -31.90
CA PRO A 7 21.57 -29.99 -33.07
C PRO A 7 21.10 -30.69 -34.35
N ALA A 8 20.26 -31.73 -34.24
CA ALA A 8 19.64 -32.42 -35.36
C ALA A 8 18.66 -31.52 -36.14
N LEU A 9 17.97 -30.59 -35.47
CA LEU A 9 16.96 -29.71 -36.07
C LEU A 9 17.57 -28.47 -36.75
N LEU A 10 18.81 -28.11 -36.38
CA LEU A 10 19.60 -27.09 -37.07
C LEU A 10 20.26 -27.61 -38.35
N LYS A 11 20.54 -28.93 -38.43
CA LYS A 11 21.24 -29.54 -39.56
C LYS A 11 20.32 -30.09 -40.66
N GLY A 12 19.06 -30.40 -40.34
CA GLY A 12 18.10 -30.87 -41.34
C GLY A 12 16.87 -29.97 -41.38
N GLY A 13 16.73 -29.20 -42.46
CA GLY A 13 15.46 -28.53 -42.77
C GLY A 13 14.35 -29.56 -42.95
N ALA A 14 13.09 -29.16 -42.67
CA ALA A 14 11.78 -29.82 -42.80
C ALA A 14 11.70 -31.37 -42.67
N ASN A 15 12.53 -32.09 -43.41
CA ASN A 15 12.72 -33.53 -43.44
C ASN A 15 13.29 -34.11 -42.14
N ALA A 16 13.97 -33.31 -41.29
CA ALA A 16 14.44 -33.79 -39.98
C ALA A 16 13.30 -34.05 -38.99
N LEU A 17 12.14 -33.41 -39.19
CA LEU A 17 10.93 -33.61 -38.40
C LEU A 17 10.32 -35.00 -38.63
N LEU A 18 10.58 -35.62 -39.79
CA LEU A 18 10.12 -36.98 -40.14
C LEU A 18 11.04 -38.10 -39.63
N LEU A 19 12.32 -37.80 -39.36
CA LEU A 19 13.31 -38.77 -38.86
C LEU A 19 13.44 -38.79 -37.34
N ALA A 20 12.82 -37.84 -36.64
CA ALA A 20 12.74 -37.87 -35.19
C ALA A 20 11.83 -39.04 -34.77
N PRO A 21 12.28 -39.94 -33.87
CA PRO A 21 11.43 -41.05 -33.41
C PRO A 21 10.12 -40.49 -32.86
N PRO A 22 8.98 -41.20 -32.97
CA PRO A 22 7.71 -40.79 -32.39
C PRO A 22 7.77 -41.03 -30.88
N THR A 23 8.72 -40.37 -30.22
CA THR A 23 8.72 -40.23 -28.78
C THR A 23 7.49 -39.41 -28.47
N HIS A 24 6.52 -40.07 -27.83
CA HIS A 24 5.40 -39.46 -27.12
C HIS A 24 5.87 -38.10 -26.66
N PHE A 25 5.33 -37.05 -27.31
CA PHE A 25 5.66 -35.68 -26.97
C PHE A 25 5.10 -35.47 -25.58
N ASN A 26 5.88 -35.91 -24.60
CA ASN A 26 5.65 -35.78 -23.20
C ASN A 26 5.77 -34.28 -22.97
N LEU A 27 4.64 -33.58 -23.11
CA LEU A 27 4.34 -32.28 -22.51
C LEU A 27 4.41 -32.31 -20.98
N ARG A 28 5.20 -33.24 -20.42
CA ARG A 28 5.72 -33.20 -19.07
C ARG A 28 6.96 -32.29 -19.01
N MET A 29 6.97 -31.20 -19.78
CA MET A 29 7.60 -29.97 -19.31
C MET A 29 6.72 -29.35 -18.21
N ARG A 30 6.39 -30.13 -17.19
CA ARG A 30 6.13 -29.56 -15.87
C ARG A 30 7.51 -29.26 -15.29
N GLY A 31 8.18 -28.28 -15.90
CA GLY A 31 9.08 -27.47 -15.12
C GLY A 31 8.23 -27.03 -13.95
N SER A 32 8.55 -27.54 -12.77
CA SER A 32 8.18 -26.85 -11.55
C SER A 32 8.79 -25.47 -11.70
N VAL A 33 8.05 -24.55 -12.29
CA VAL A 33 8.13 -23.13 -11.98
C VAL A 33 7.65 -23.04 -10.54
N THR A 34 8.39 -23.67 -9.62
CA THR A 34 8.43 -23.27 -8.25
C THR A 34 9.06 -21.90 -8.36
N TRP A 35 8.20 -20.89 -8.43
CA TRP A 35 8.54 -19.51 -8.15
C TRP A 35 9.37 -19.57 -6.88
N ALA A 36 10.69 -19.60 -7.02
CA ALA A 36 11.59 -19.60 -5.88
C ALA A 36 11.17 -18.34 -5.16
N ARG A 37 10.51 -18.48 -4.01
CA ARG A 37 10.16 -17.36 -3.15
C ARG A 37 11.48 -16.65 -2.95
N VAL A 38 11.65 -15.51 -3.63
CA VAL A 38 12.82 -14.68 -3.45
C VAL A 38 12.94 -14.49 -1.95
N PRO A 39 14.08 -14.85 -1.33
CA PRO A 39 14.20 -14.80 0.11
C PRO A 39 13.95 -13.34 0.51
N ILE A 40 12.80 -13.11 1.14
CA ILE A 40 12.35 -11.83 1.71
C ILE A 40 13.21 -11.53 2.93
N MET A 41 14.52 -11.39 2.73
CA MET A 41 15.42 -10.77 3.68
C MET A 41 15.36 -9.26 3.48
N GLY A 42 14.15 -8.72 3.61
CA GLY A 42 13.94 -7.29 3.76
C GLY A 42 14.52 -6.84 5.10
N ASN A 43 14.97 -5.59 5.19
CA ASN A 43 15.61 -5.05 6.39
C ASN A 43 14.65 -5.10 7.60
N THR A 44 14.68 -6.20 8.36
CA THR A 44 13.73 -6.57 9.43
C THR A 44 13.67 -5.54 10.56
N LYS A 45 14.72 -4.72 10.70
CA LYS A 45 14.81 -3.62 11.65
C LYS A 45 13.67 -2.61 11.49
N TRP A 46 13.34 -2.24 10.24
CA TRP A 46 12.25 -1.28 9.97
C TRP A 46 10.87 -1.89 10.27
N VAL A 47 10.69 -3.19 10.01
CA VAL A 47 9.44 -3.88 10.30
C VAL A 47 9.17 -3.91 11.80
N HIS A 48 10.17 -4.27 12.61
CA HIS A 48 10.02 -4.23 14.08
C HIS A 48 9.71 -2.82 14.59
N LEU A 49 10.36 -1.78 14.04
CA LEU A 49 10.07 -0.40 14.40
C LEU A 49 8.61 -0.02 14.08
N MET A 50 8.10 -0.41 12.90
CA MET A 50 6.70 -0.17 12.52
C MET A 50 5.71 -0.90 13.44
N PHE A 51 6.02 -2.11 13.90
CA PHE A 51 5.16 -2.81 14.86
C PHE A 51 5.19 -2.18 16.25
N VAL A 52 6.33 -1.67 16.72
CA VAL A 52 6.40 -0.92 17.99
C VAL A 52 5.58 0.37 17.88
N VAL A 53 5.81 1.18 16.85
CA VAL A 53 5.12 2.46 16.65
C VAL A 53 3.63 2.23 16.39
N GLY A 54 3.28 1.26 15.55
CA GLY A 54 1.90 0.88 15.27
C GLY A 54 1.18 0.33 16.51
N GLY A 55 1.87 -0.44 17.35
CA GLY A 55 1.33 -0.92 18.63
C GLY A 55 1.06 0.22 19.61
N LEU A 56 1.99 1.18 19.72
CA LEU A 56 1.80 2.38 20.55
C LEU A 56 0.64 3.25 20.05
N LEU A 57 0.53 3.45 18.73
CA LEU A 57 -0.59 4.17 18.12
C LEU A 57 -1.92 3.46 18.35
N LEU A 58 -1.97 2.14 18.16
CA LEU A 58 -3.18 1.37 18.38
C LEU A 58 -3.61 1.41 19.84
N MET A 59 -2.67 1.32 20.77
CA MET A 59 -2.93 1.51 22.20
C MET A 59 -3.50 2.90 22.49
N TYR A 60 -2.90 3.96 21.93
CA TYR A 60 -3.40 5.33 22.07
C TYR A 60 -4.83 5.49 21.51
N LEU A 61 -5.09 4.96 20.31
CA LEU A 61 -6.40 4.99 19.68
C LEU A 61 -7.44 4.23 20.50
N CYS A 62 -7.11 3.05 21.04
CA CYS A 62 -8.00 2.30 21.93
C CYS A 62 -8.38 3.10 23.17
N VAL A 63 -7.43 3.77 23.83
CA VAL A 63 -7.73 4.64 24.98
C VAL A 63 -8.67 5.78 24.55
N GLN A 64 -8.36 6.48 23.45
CA GLN A 64 -9.18 7.60 22.97
C GLN A 64 -10.61 7.17 22.59
N THR A 65 -10.76 6.01 21.94
CA THR A 65 -12.09 5.47 21.60
C THR A 65 -12.86 5.05 22.84
N THR A 66 -12.18 4.56 23.88
CA THR A 66 -12.82 4.20 25.15
C THR A 66 -13.32 5.44 25.88
N GLU A 67 -12.52 6.52 25.92
CA GLU A 67 -12.94 7.81 26.49
C GLU A 67 -14.11 8.45 25.73
N TRP A 68 -14.09 8.41 24.39
CA TRP A 68 -15.19 8.93 23.57
C TRP A 68 -16.47 8.12 23.79
N ALA A 69 -16.40 6.79 23.71
CA ALA A 69 -17.55 5.91 23.91
C ALA A 69 -18.17 6.10 25.30
N TRP A 70 -17.31 6.22 26.32
CA TRP A 70 -17.76 6.44 27.69
C TRP A 70 -18.05 7.91 28.04
N GLY A 71 -17.86 8.84 27.11
CA GLY A 71 -18.35 10.21 27.24
C GLY A 71 -19.87 10.34 27.11
N TYR A 72 -20.51 9.38 26.42
CA TYR A 72 -21.96 9.35 26.22
C TYR A 72 -22.73 8.67 27.35
N PHE A 73 -22.07 7.82 28.14
CA PHE A 73 -22.63 7.12 29.28
C PHE A 73 -22.02 7.66 30.57
N ALA A 74 -22.78 7.74 31.68
CA ALA A 74 -22.28 8.35 32.92
C ALA A 74 -20.87 7.84 33.29
N LYS A 75 -19.92 8.77 33.48
CA LYS A 75 -18.49 8.47 33.66
C LYS A 75 -18.27 7.75 35.01
N PRO A 76 -17.88 6.46 35.04
CA PRO A 76 -17.28 5.83 36.20
C PRO A 76 -15.91 6.49 36.41
N LYS A 77 -15.24 6.16 37.52
CA LYS A 77 -13.92 6.73 37.83
C LYS A 77 -12.96 6.52 36.65
N ASP A 78 -12.33 7.62 36.22
CA ASP A 78 -11.44 7.69 35.04
C ASP A 78 -10.35 6.60 35.02
N LEU A 79 -9.91 6.15 36.21
CA LEU A 79 -8.92 5.09 36.36
C LEU A 79 -9.36 3.75 35.72
N TYR A 80 -10.63 3.36 35.83
CA TYR A 80 -11.10 2.08 35.28
C TYR A 80 -11.24 2.13 33.77
N VAL A 81 -11.75 3.23 33.22
CA VAL A 81 -11.94 3.42 31.78
C VAL A 81 -10.58 3.41 31.07
N ASN A 82 -9.61 4.16 31.61
CA ASN A 82 -8.28 4.24 31.01
C ASN A 82 -7.48 2.96 31.23
N GLY A 83 -7.62 2.30 32.39
CA GLY A 83 -7.00 1.01 32.65
C GLY A 83 -7.46 -0.10 31.68
N ILE A 84 -8.77 -0.19 31.43
CA ILE A 84 -9.33 -1.17 30.49
C ILE A 84 -8.87 -0.88 29.05
N GLY A 85 -8.88 0.39 28.64
CA GLY A 85 -8.40 0.81 27.31
C GLY A 85 -6.93 0.47 27.07
N ILE A 86 -6.08 0.70 28.07
CA ILE A 86 -4.65 0.34 28.03
C ILE A 86 -4.45 -1.18 27.91
N ILE A 87 -5.17 -1.96 28.72
CA ILE A 87 -5.03 -3.43 28.73
C ILE A 87 -5.51 -4.03 27.40
N LEU A 88 -6.67 -3.61 26.91
CA LEU A 88 -7.20 -4.10 25.64
C LEU A 88 -6.31 -3.68 24.46
N GLY A 89 -5.90 -2.41 24.41
CA GLY A 89 -5.00 -1.90 23.37
C GLY A 89 -3.64 -2.62 23.38
N GLY A 90 -3.05 -2.81 24.55
CA GLY A 90 -1.80 -3.54 24.72
C GLY A 90 -1.93 -5.03 24.35
N LEU A 91 -3.02 -5.69 24.73
CA LEU A 91 -3.29 -7.08 24.37
C LEU A 91 -3.45 -7.25 22.86
N ILE A 92 -4.22 -6.39 22.21
CA ILE A 92 -4.41 -6.42 20.76
C ILE A 92 -3.08 -6.16 20.03
N ALA A 93 -2.30 -5.16 20.47
CA ALA A 93 -0.98 -4.88 19.92
C ALA A 93 -0.03 -6.08 20.07
N PHE A 94 -0.04 -6.74 21.23
CA PHE A 94 0.78 -7.92 21.49
C PHE A 94 0.37 -9.13 20.63
N LEU A 95 -0.93 -9.36 20.47
CA LEU A 95 -1.44 -10.44 19.61
C LEU A 95 -1.10 -10.21 18.13
N LEU A 96 -1.14 -8.96 17.66
CA LEU A 96 -0.74 -8.60 16.30
C LEU A 96 0.75 -8.86 16.05
N TRP A 97 1.62 -8.55 17.04
CA TRP A 97 3.06 -8.83 16.96
C TRP A 97 3.34 -10.33 16.82
N ARG A 98 2.61 -11.17 17.55
CA ARG A 98 2.86 -12.62 17.58
C ARG A 98 2.51 -13.32 16.26
N ARG A 99 1.71 -12.69 15.41
CA ARG A 99 1.24 -13.29 14.16
C ARG A 99 2.27 -13.07 13.04
N GLN A 100 3.04 -14.12 12.72
CA GLN A 100 4.04 -14.12 11.64
C GLN A 100 3.46 -13.72 10.27
N VAL A 101 2.20 -14.06 10.00
CA VAL A 101 1.49 -13.65 8.77
C VAL A 101 1.42 -12.12 8.61
N THR A 102 1.29 -11.38 9.71
CA THR A 102 1.25 -9.91 9.66
C THR A 102 2.64 -9.35 9.36
N PHE A 103 3.68 -9.98 9.91
CA PHE A 103 5.07 -9.61 9.69
C PHE A 103 5.50 -9.84 8.23
N ASP A 104 5.13 -10.98 7.66
CA ASP A 104 5.42 -11.32 6.26
C ASP A 104 4.80 -10.28 5.31
N LYS A 105 3.52 -9.93 5.51
CA LYS A 105 2.82 -8.90 4.71
C LYS A 105 3.48 -7.54 4.81
N ALA A 106 3.88 -7.12 6.01
CA ALA A 106 4.56 -5.83 6.20
C ALA A 106 5.92 -5.80 5.46
N SER A 107 6.66 -6.91 5.49
CA SER A 107 7.94 -7.03 4.77
C SER A 107 7.76 -7.00 3.25
N GLU A 108 6.68 -7.61 2.73
CA GLU A 108 6.32 -7.58 1.32
C GLU A 108 6.00 -6.15 0.86
N ILE A 109 5.18 -5.42 1.62
CA ILE A 109 4.85 -4.02 1.33
C ILE A 109 6.11 -3.14 1.28
N LEU A 110 7.05 -3.30 2.22
CA LEU A 110 8.30 -2.53 2.19
C LEU A 110 9.14 -2.81 0.92
N ASN A 111 9.17 -4.07 0.48
CA ASN A 111 9.86 -4.44 -0.74
C ASN A 111 9.17 -3.86 -1.98
N GLU A 112 7.83 -3.79 -2.00
CA GLU A 112 7.06 -3.14 -3.06
C GLU A 112 7.23 -1.61 -3.04
N LEU A 113 7.25 -0.99 -1.86
CA LEU A 113 7.50 0.45 -1.71
C LEU A 113 8.89 0.87 -2.22
N THR A 114 9.87 -0.03 -2.16
CA THR A 114 11.21 0.22 -2.73
C THR A 114 11.17 0.32 -4.25
N LYS A 115 10.15 -0.25 -4.91
CA LYS A 115 9.96 -0.16 -6.36
C LYS A 115 9.26 1.14 -6.78
N VAL A 116 8.71 1.90 -5.84
CA VAL A 116 8.07 3.19 -6.13
C VAL A 116 9.17 4.20 -6.46
N THR A 117 9.23 4.58 -7.72
CA THR A 117 10.15 5.62 -8.19
C THR A 117 9.63 6.97 -7.72
N TRP A 118 10.30 7.58 -6.75
CA TRP A 118 9.96 8.93 -6.31
C TRP A 118 10.47 9.96 -7.32
N PRO A 119 9.60 10.89 -7.79
CA PRO A 119 9.98 11.93 -8.73
C PRO A 119 11.07 12.82 -8.13
N THR A 120 11.90 13.40 -9.00
CA THR A 120 12.97 14.28 -8.55
C THR A 120 12.39 15.58 -7.98
N ARG A 121 13.09 16.22 -7.02
CA ARG A 121 12.64 17.48 -6.38
C ARG A 121 12.26 18.56 -7.39
N LYS A 122 12.95 18.60 -8.54
CA LYS A 122 12.69 19.56 -9.62
C LYS A 122 11.32 19.32 -10.27
N GLU A 123 11.02 18.08 -10.62
CA GLU A 123 9.73 17.69 -11.21
C GLU A 123 8.58 17.94 -10.23
N THR A 124 8.77 17.61 -8.94
CA THR A 124 7.77 17.91 -7.90
C THR A 124 7.52 19.41 -7.78
N SER A 125 8.57 20.23 -7.78
CA SER A 125 8.42 21.69 -7.69
C SER A 125 7.68 22.27 -8.89
N ALA A 126 8.00 21.80 -10.10
CA ALA A 126 7.31 22.22 -11.31
C ALA A 126 5.81 21.87 -11.25
N ALA A 127 5.46 20.66 -10.80
CA ALA A 127 4.08 20.26 -10.61
C ALA A 127 3.35 21.15 -9.57
N THR A 128 3.99 21.49 -8.44
CA THR A 128 3.37 22.36 -7.43
C THR A 128 3.14 23.79 -7.93
N VAL A 129 4.05 24.34 -8.74
CA VAL A 129 3.89 25.69 -9.32
C VAL A 129 2.66 25.72 -10.24
N VAL A 130 2.47 24.69 -11.06
CA VAL A 130 1.28 24.59 -11.91
C VAL A 130 0.00 24.57 -11.06
N VAL A 131 -0.04 23.78 -9.98
CA VAL A 131 -1.20 23.71 -9.07
C VAL A 131 -1.47 25.06 -8.39
N ILE A 132 -0.43 25.80 -7.99
CA ILE A 132 -0.59 27.14 -7.41
C ILE A 132 -1.23 28.09 -8.42
N ILE A 133 -0.76 28.09 -9.67
CA ILE A 133 -1.30 28.96 -10.72
C ILE A 133 -2.78 28.61 -11.00
N THR A 134 -3.10 27.32 -11.14
CA THR A 134 -4.47 26.90 -11.42
C THR A 134 -5.42 27.21 -10.26
N THR A 135 -5.00 26.98 -9.01
CA THR A 135 -5.80 27.32 -7.83
C THR A 135 -6.05 28.82 -7.70
N VAL A 136 -5.07 29.67 -8.01
CA VAL A 136 -5.25 31.14 -8.05
C VAL A 136 -6.29 31.52 -9.11
N ILE A 137 -6.18 31.00 -10.34
CA ILE A 137 -7.14 31.29 -11.42
C ILE A 137 -8.56 30.87 -11.02
N ILE A 138 -8.72 29.65 -10.48
CA ILE A 138 -10.02 29.14 -10.03
C ILE A 138 -10.57 30.02 -8.90
N SER A 139 -9.74 30.40 -7.92
CA SER A 139 -10.17 31.25 -6.80
C SER A 139 -10.65 32.63 -7.26
N LEU A 140 -10.00 33.22 -8.27
CA LEU A 140 -10.39 34.51 -8.83
C LEU A 140 -11.72 34.41 -9.57
N ILE A 141 -11.91 33.34 -10.35
CA ILE A 141 -13.18 33.10 -11.06
C ILE A 141 -14.30 32.89 -10.04
N LEU A 142 -14.12 31.98 -9.07
CA LEU A 142 -15.13 31.72 -8.04
C LEU A 142 -15.44 32.98 -7.22
N GLY A 143 -14.43 33.74 -6.80
CA GLY A 143 -14.65 35.00 -6.09
C GLY A 143 -15.42 36.03 -6.92
N LEU A 144 -15.19 36.10 -8.23
CA LEU A 144 -15.99 36.94 -9.12
C LEU A 144 -17.44 36.46 -9.20
N PHE A 145 -17.67 35.15 -9.30
CA PHE A 145 -19.01 34.59 -9.23
C PHE A 145 -19.69 34.94 -7.90
N ASP A 146 -19.02 34.78 -6.76
CA ASP A 146 -19.57 35.13 -5.45
C ASP A 146 -20.01 36.60 -5.37
N LEU A 147 -19.24 37.52 -5.96
CA LEU A 147 -19.61 38.94 -6.05
C LEU A 147 -20.85 39.16 -6.93
N ILE A 148 -20.93 38.49 -8.08
CA ILE A 148 -22.09 38.58 -8.99
C ILE A 148 -23.34 38.05 -8.29
N TRP A 149 -23.23 36.91 -7.61
CA TRP A 149 -24.35 36.32 -6.85
C TRP A 149 -24.78 37.21 -5.69
N SER A 150 -23.84 37.81 -4.95
CA SER A 150 -24.15 38.76 -3.89
C SER A 150 -24.92 39.98 -4.42
N TRP A 151 -24.49 40.54 -5.56
CA TRP A 151 -25.20 41.64 -6.21
C TRP A 151 -26.58 41.23 -6.73
N ALA A 152 -26.68 40.07 -7.40
CA ALA A 152 -27.92 39.56 -7.95
C ALA A 152 -28.97 39.27 -6.86
N THR A 153 -28.57 38.63 -5.76
CA THR A 153 -29.47 38.39 -4.62
C THR A 153 -29.85 39.69 -3.92
N GLY A 154 -28.96 40.68 -3.87
CA GLY A 154 -29.26 42.02 -3.35
C GLY A 154 -30.40 42.73 -4.10
N ILE A 155 -30.50 42.53 -5.42
CA ILE A 155 -31.60 43.08 -6.24
C ILE A 155 -32.93 42.36 -6.01
N ILE A 156 -32.89 41.05 -5.72
CA ILE A 156 -34.10 40.24 -5.54
C ILE A 156 -34.74 40.48 -4.15
N TYR A 157 -33.91 40.73 -3.13
CA TYR A 157 -34.37 40.94 -1.75
C TYR A 157 -34.62 42.43 -1.41
N SER A 158 -34.43 43.34 -2.37
CA SER A 158 -34.84 44.75 -2.32
C SER A 158 -36.23 44.94 -2.92
#